data_AF-A0A2P5XMH1-F1
#
_entry.id   AF-A0A2P5XMH1-F1
#
_cell.length_a   1.000
_cell.length_b   1.000
_cell.length_c   1.000
_cell.angle_alpha   90.00
_cell.angle_beta   90.00
_cell.angle_gamma   90.00
#
_symmetry.space_group_name_H-M   'P 1'
#
loop_
_entity.id
_entity.type
_entity.pdbx_description
1 polymer ?
#
loop_
_entity_poly.entity_id
_entity_poly.type
_entity_poly.pdbx_seq_one_letter_code
_entity_poly.pdbx_strand_id
1 'polypeptide(L)'
;MKHGKRHRAEIARSLPQWERKFLCYKALKKKLKLRQDMGFRHSLGRELDKVNDFFIDKEEDYIILFRELESKAENINGHEEMLELLKEILAFHSEMVMLLHYSVINFAGLMKIVKKHKKRAGGRVCASYMPRVLQQPFFSTELLYNLIRGCEAILERLSPPQ
;
A
#
# COMPACT_ATOMS: atom_id res chain seq x y z
N MET A 1 -1.89 13.64 14.61
CA MET A 1 -3.19 13.01 14.28
C MET A 1 -3.22 11.60 14.84
N LYS A 2 -4.30 11.24 15.52
CA LYS A 2 -4.52 9.91 16.13
C LYS A 2 -4.80 8.82 15.06
N HIS A 3 -5.52 9.15 13.98
CA HIS A 3 -5.98 8.18 12.95
C HIS A 3 -4.85 7.45 12.19
N GLY A 4 -3.90 8.16 11.58
CA GLY A 4 -2.81 7.49 10.83
C GLY A 4 -1.86 6.64 11.68
N LYS A 5 -1.83 6.85 13.01
CA LYS A 5 -1.12 5.96 13.93
C LYS A 5 -1.91 4.68 14.20
N ARG A 6 -3.24 4.78 14.32
CA ARG A 6 -4.14 3.64 14.53
C ARG A 6 -4.08 2.68 13.34
N HIS A 7 -4.27 3.16 12.11
CA HIS A 7 -4.24 2.27 10.93
C HIS A 7 -2.85 1.64 10.71
N ARG A 8 -1.76 2.37 10.98
CA ARG A 8 -0.42 1.77 10.94
C ARG A 8 -0.25 0.67 12.00
N ALA A 9 -0.75 0.89 13.21
CA ALA A 9 -0.69 -0.11 14.28
C ALA A 9 -1.55 -1.34 13.96
N GLU A 10 -2.69 -1.13 13.31
CA GLU A 10 -3.55 -2.21 12.82
C GLU A 10 -2.86 -3.06 11.76
N ILE A 11 -2.27 -2.44 10.73
CA ILE A 11 -1.47 -3.16 9.73
C ILE A 11 -0.28 -3.85 10.39
N ALA A 12 0.44 -3.21 11.30
CA ALA A 12 1.57 -3.84 11.98
C ALA A 12 1.17 -5.02 12.88
N ARG A 13 -0.08 -5.06 13.37
CA ARG A 13 -0.61 -6.19 14.14
C ARG A 13 -0.99 -7.35 13.23
N SER A 14 -1.65 -7.07 12.11
CA SER A 14 -2.11 -8.10 11.18
C SER A 14 -1.00 -8.62 10.26
N LEU A 15 -0.10 -7.72 9.82
CA LEU A 15 1.01 -7.97 8.90
C LEU A 15 2.30 -7.30 9.44
N PRO A 16 2.92 -7.85 10.51
CA PRO A 16 4.11 -7.28 11.15
C PRO A 16 5.27 -7.05 10.18
N GLN A 17 5.39 -7.90 9.17
CA GLN A 17 6.42 -7.84 8.14
C GLN A 17 6.35 -6.56 7.29
N TRP A 18 5.21 -5.85 7.28
CA TRP A 18 5.05 -4.58 6.56
C TRP A 18 5.48 -3.36 7.39
N GLU A 19 5.71 -3.49 8.70
CA GLU A 19 5.96 -2.34 9.59
C GLU A 19 7.14 -1.48 9.12
N ARG A 20 8.22 -2.13 8.67
CA ARG A 20 9.44 -1.46 8.20
C ARG A 20 9.34 -0.91 6.77
N LYS A 21 8.29 -1.29 6.03
CA LYS A 21 8.08 -0.87 4.63
C LYS A 21 7.45 0.50 4.52
N PHE A 22 6.86 1.03 5.59
CA PHE A 22 6.27 2.37 5.56
C PHE A 22 7.31 3.51 5.51
N LEU A 23 6.88 4.67 5.00
CA LEU A 23 7.60 5.94 5.06
C LEU A 23 8.00 6.31 6.51
N CYS A 24 9.29 6.51 6.72
CA CYS A 24 9.94 6.87 7.98
C CYS A 24 9.79 8.37 8.28
N TYR A 25 8.55 8.82 8.48
CA TYR A 25 8.22 10.24 8.70
C TYR A 25 9.03 10.91 9.81
N LYS A 26 9.35 10.21 10.91
CA LYS A 26 10.15 10.76 12.02
C LYS A 26 11.59 11.08 11.58
N ALA A 27 12.22 10.20 10.80
CA ALA A 27 13.58 10.40 10.29
C ALA A 27 13.64 11.59 9.33
N LEU A 28 12.70 11.67 8.39
CA LEU A 28 12.59 12.79 7.45
C LEU A 28 12.35 14.12 8.19
N LYS A 29 11.48 14.12 9.20
CA LYS A 29 11.24 15.30 10.05
C LYS A 29 12.51 15.75 10.79
N LYS A 30 13.37 14.82 11.24
CA LYS A 30 14.65 15.13 11.87
C LYS A 30 15.59 15.82 10.88
N LYS A 31 15.72 15.31 9.65
CA LYS A 31 16.52 15.94 8.58
C LYS A 31 16.05 17.36 8.27
N LEU A 32 14.75 17.60 8.20
CA LEU A 32 14.20 18.96 8.04
C LEU A 32 14.57 19.90 9.19
N LYS A 33 14.68 19.41 10.44
CA LYS A 33 15.06 20.25 11.60
C LYS A 33 16.52 20.69 11.52
N LEU A 34 17.39 19.86 10.97
CA LEU A 34 18.82 20.14 10.81
C LEU A 34 19.14 21.04 9.61
N ARG A 35 18.13 21.55 8.89
CA ARG A 35 18.29 22.39 7.67
C ARG A 35 19.16 21.74 6.57
N GLN A 36 19.26 20.41 6.55
CA GLN A 36 19.99 19.66 5.52
C GLN A 36 19.08 19.46 4.30
N ASP A 37 18.97 20.45 3.40
CA ASP A 37 18.05 20.38 2.26
C ASP A 37 18.38 19.22 1.30
N MET A 38 19.63 19.15 0.85
CA MET A 38 20.11 18.05 0.01
C MET A 38 19.99 16.69 0.71
N GLY A 39 20.35 16.64 2.00
CA GLY A 39 20.21 15.43 2.81
C GLY A 39 18.75 14.99 3.00
N PHE A 40 17.81 15.93 3.07
CA PHE A 40 16.38 15.66 3.10
C PHE A 40 15.89 15.10 1.76
N ARG A 41 16.24 15.73 0.65
CA ARG A 41 15.84 15.28 -0.70
C ARG A 41 16.33 13.86 -0.98
N HIS A 42 17.60 13.59 -0.70
CA HIS A 42 18.16 12.25 -0.85
C HIS A 42 17.50 11.22 0.09
N SER A 43 17.25 11.57 1.36
CA SER A 43 16.55 10.67 2.28
C SER A 43 15.10 10.42 1.84
N LEU A 44 14.43 11.43 1.28
CA LEU A 44 13.06 11.31 0.79
C LEU A 44 13.00 10.40 -0.44
N GLY A 45 13.93 10.55 -1.38
CA GLY A 45 14.04 9.66 -2.55
C GLY A 45 14.11 8.20 -2.15
N ARG A 46 15.06 7.82 -1.29
CA ARG A 46 15.19 6.43 -0.81
C ARG A 46 13.94 5.91 -0.09
N GLU A 47 13.24 6.78 0.62
CA GLU A 47 12.01 6.40 1.30
C GLU A 47 10.84 6.23 0.32
N LEU A 48 10.85 6.94 -0.81
CA LEU A 48 9.90 6.73 -1.90
C LEU A 48 10.20 5.43 -2.66
N ASP A 49 11.47 5.20 -3.03
CA ASP A 49 11.90 3.96 -3.69
C ASP A 49 11.46 2.74 -2.88
N LYS A 50 11.80 2.70 -1.58
CA LYS A 50 11.36 1.63 -0.68
C LYS A 50 9.84 1.39 -0.66
N VAL A 51 9.04 2.47 -0.66
CA VAL A 51 7.57 2.37 -0.62
C VAL A 51 7.02 1.90 -1.96
N ASN A 52 7.60 2.37 -3.06
CA ASN A 52 7.24 1.95 -4.41
C ASN A 52 7.61 0.49 -4.66
N ASP A 53 8.85 0.11 -4.40
CA ASP A 53 9.36 -1.26 -4.58
C ASP A 53 8.44 -2.23 -3.86
N PHE A 54 8.17 -1.98 -2.57
CA PHE A 54 7.27 -2.83 -1.80
C PHE A 54 5.83 -2.90 -2.35
N PHE A 55 5.30 -1.80 -2.88
CA PHE A 55 3.95 -1.77 -3.42
C PHE A 55 3.87 -2.55 -4.74
N ILE A 56 4.84 -2.35 -5.63
CA ILE A 56 4.94 -3.03 -6.92
C ILE A 56 5.16 -4.53 -6.72
N ASP A 57 6.12 -4.92 -5.86
CA ASP A 57 6.38 -6.33 -5.53
C ASP A 57 5.09 -7.02 -5.09
N LYS A 58 4.27 -6.33 -4.27
CA LYS A 58 2.99 -6.87 -3.81
C LYS A 58 1.94 -6.96 -4.91
N GLU A 59 1.86 -5.97 -5.80
CA GLU A 59 0.96 -6.04 -6.95
C GLU A 59 1.31 -7.20 -7.87
N GLU A 60 2.60 -7.46 -8.10
CA GLU A 60 3.08 -8.60 -8.89
C GLU A 60 2.72 -9.93 -8.23
N ASP A 61 2.99 -10.09 -6.93
CA ASP A 61 2.59 -11.27 -6.15
C ASP A 61 1.07 -11.52 -6.25
N TYR A 62 0.28 -10.45 -6.18
CA TYR A 62 -1.18 -10.55 -6.18
C TYR A 62 -1.75 -10.94 -7.54
N ILE A 63 -1.14 -10.51 -8.65
CA ILE A 63 -1.53 -10.96 -9.99
C ILE A 63 -1.33 -12.47 -10.13
N ILE A 64 -0.20 -12.99 -9.63
CA ILE A 64 0.12 -14.42 -9.71
C ILE A 64 -0.86 -15.21 -8.83
N LEU A 65 -1.02 -14.82 -7.57
CA LEU A 65 -1.92 -15.48 -6.62
C LEU A 65 -3.38 -15.46 -7.09
N PHE A 66 -3.85 -14.35 -7.66
CA PHE A 66 -5.21 -14.27 -8.18
C PHE A 66 -5.47 -15.30 -9.29
N ARG A 67 -4.53 -15.47 -10.23
CA ARG A 67 -4.64 -16.48 -11.29
C ARG A 67 -4.68 -17.91 -10.74
N GLU A 68 -3.90 -18.18 -9.70
CA GLU A 68 -3.91 -19.49 -9.03
C GLU A 68 -5.27 -19.75 -8.37
N LEU A 69 -5.83 -18.75 -7.67
CA LEU A 69 -7.15 -18.84 -7.04
C LEU A 69 -8.28 -19.00 -8.07
N GLU A 70 -8.23 -18.30 -9.20
CA GLU A 70 -9.16 -18.49 -10.32
C GLU A 70 -9.12 -19.92 -10.84
N SER A 71 -7.92 -20.45 -11.10
CA SER A 71 -7.75 -21.82 -11.59
C SER A 71 -8.26 -22.86 -10.59
N LYS A 72 -8.01 -22.67 -9.28
CA LYS A 72 -8.59 -23.53 -8.23
C LYS A 72 -10.12 -23.47 -8.24
N ALA A 73 -10.71 -22.28 -8.42
CA ALA A 73 -12.15 -22.10 -8.44
C ALA A 73 -12.83 -22.74 -9.67
N GLU A 74 -12.14 -22.86 -10.79
CA GLU A 74 -12.63 -23.55 -11.99
C GLU A 74 -12.63 -25.08 -11.85
N ASN A 75 -11.69 -25.62 -11.08
CA ASN A 75 -11.46 -27.06 -10.96
C ASN A 75 -11.97 -27.65 -9.63
N ILE A 76 -12.77 -26.89 -8.88
CA ILE A 76 -13.22 -27.27 -7.54
C ILE A 76 -14.17 -28.47 -7.60
N ASN A 77 -13.87 -29.54 -6.86
CA ASN A 77 -14.64 -30.78 -6.90
C ASN A 77 -14.94 -31.31 -5.50
N GLY A 78 -15.51 -30.46 -4.65
CA GLY A 78 -15.94 -30.87 -3.31
C GLY A 78 -16.32 -29.70 -2.43
N HIS A 79 -17.25 -29.94 -1.49
CA HIS A 79 -17.68 -28.92 -0.55
C HIS A 79 -16.58 -28.50 0.44
N GLU A 80 -15.75 -29.43 0.89
CA GLU A 80 -14.63 -29.13 1.79
C GLU A 80 -13.54 -28.30 1.10
N GLU A 81 -13.15 -28.68 -0.13
CA GLU A 81 -12.22 -27.91 -0.95
C GLU A 81 -12.77 -26.50 -1.23
N MET A 82 -14.06 -26.39 -1.52
CA MET A 82 -14.74 -25.10 -1.75
C MET A 82 -14.67 -24.21 -0.50
N LEU A 83 -14.95 -24.75 0.69
CA LEU A 83 -14.86 -23.98 1.94
C LEU A 83 -13.44 -23.48 2.20
N GLU A 84 -12.42 -24.29 1.90
CA GLU A 84 -11.03 -23.87 2.09
C GLU A 84 -10.64 -22.78 1.08
N LEU A 85 -11.04 -22.94 -0.19
CA LEU A 85 -10.83 -21.92 -1.21
C LEU A 85 -11.52 -20.59 -0.86
N LEU A 86 -12.75 -20.62 -0.32
CA LEU A 86 -13.44 -19.42 0.15
C LEU A 86 -12.64 -18.69 1.24
N LYS A 87 -12.03 -19.41 2.18
CA LYS A 87 -11.16 -18.81 3.22
C LYS A 87 -9.90 -18.21 2.61
N GLU A 88 -9.26 -18.90 1.66
CA GLU A 88 -8.08 -18.39 0.95
C GLU A 88 -8.41 -17.07 0.23
N ILE A 89 -9.51 -17.01 -0.50
CA ILE A 89 -9.94 -15.80 -1.23
C ILE A 89 -10.26 -14.65 -0.25
N LEU A 90 -10.95 -14.92 0.86
CA LEU A 90 -11.25 -13.90 1.87
C LEU A 90 -9.98 -13.36 2.55
N ALA A 91 -9.00 -14.23 2.83
CA ALA A 91 -7.71 -13.82 3.37
C ALA A 91 -6.95 -12.94 2.36
N PHE A 92 -6.90 -13.35 1.10
CA PHE A 92 -6.27 -12.62 0.01
C PHE A 92 -6.91 -11.24 -0.22
N HIS A 93 -8.24 -11.20 -0.29
CA HIS A 93 -9.01 -9.96 -0.36
C HIS A 93 -8.68 -9.02 0.81
N SER A 94 -8.61 -9.56 2.03
CA SER A 94 -8.27 -8.78 3.22
C SER A 94 -6.86 -8.20 3.15
N GLU A 95 -5.88 -8.95 2.64
CA GLU A 95 -4.50 -8.46 2.45
C GLU A 95 -4.43 -7.32 1.42
N MET A 96 -5.18 -7.42 0.32
CA MET A 96 -5.27 -6.34 -0.68
C MET A 96 -5.87 -5.06 -0.10
N VAL A 97 -6.92 -5.17 0.72
CA VAL A 97 -7.49 -4.02 1.45
C VAL A 97 -6.46 -3.40 2.41
N MET A 98 -5.60 -4.21 3.05
CA MET A 98 -4.49 -3.68 3.84
C MET A 98 -3.46 -2.93 2.99
N LEU A 99 -3.20 -3.35 1.74
CA LEU A 99 -2.30 -2.65 0.83
C LEU A 99 -2.87 -1.29 0.37
N LEU A 100 -4.19 -1.22 0.13
CA LEU A 100 -4.88 0.06 -0.10
C LEU A 100 -4.68 1.02 1.09
N HIS A 101 -4.86 0.53 2.31
CA HIS A 101 -4.60 1.33 3.51
C HIS A 101 -3.13 1.74 3.63
N TYR A 102 -2.19 0.84 3.30
CA TYR A 102 -0.77 1.15 3.24
C TYR A 102 -0.49 2.33 2.30
N SER A 103 -1.05 2.31 1.09
CA SER A 103 -0.94 3.42 0.12
C SER A 103 -1.43 4.74 0.73
N VAL A 104 -2.65 4.77 1.27
CA VAL A 104 -3.28 5.97 1.87
C VAL A 104 -2.43 6.54 3.01
N ILE A 105 -1.89 5.69 3.89
CA ILE A 105 -1.06 6.12 5.02
C ILE A 105 0.24 6.76 4.53
N ASN A 106 0.91 6.13 3.55
CA ASN A 106 2.15 6.63 2.99
C ASN A 106 1.93 7.94 2.23
N PHE A 107 0.85 8.05 1.46
CA PHE A 107 0.47 9.27 0.75
C PHE A 107 0.25 10.42 1.73
N ALA A 108 -0.53 10.19 2.78
CA ALA A 108 -0.75 11.19 3.82
C ALA A 108 0.55 11.60 4.53
N GLY A 109 1.47 10.66 4.74
CA GLY A 109 2.81 10.92 5.29
C GLY A 109 3.67 11.80 4.38
N LEU A 110 3.66 11.48 3.08
CA LEU A 110 4.39 12.19 2.04
C LEU A 110 3.89 13.62 1.87
N MET A 111 2.57 13.81 1.69
CA MET A 111 1.98 15.13 1.56
C MET A 111 2.27 16.03 2.76
N LYS A 112 2.27 15.45 3.98
CA LYS A 112 2.64 16.19 5.20
C LYS A 112 4.10 16.60 5.22
N ILE A 113 5.02 15.72 4.83
CA ILE A 113 6.45 16.05 4.89
C ILE A 113 6.84 17.05 3.81
N VAL A 114 6.28 16.93 2.61
CA VAL A 114 6.45 17.89 1.51
C VAL A 114 5.89 19.26 1.89
N LYS A 115 4.65 19.33 2.42
CA LYS A 115 4.05 20.59 2.90
C LYS A 115 4.90 21.24 4.00
N LYS A 116 5.51 20.43 4.86
CA LYS A 116 6.40 20.93 5.93
C LYS A 116 7.71 21.49 5.40
N HIS A 117 8.31 20.84 4.39
CA HIS A 117 9.50 21.34 3.70
C HIS A 117 9.21 22.67 2.99
N LYS A 118 8.13 22.75 2.20
CA LYS A 118 7.71 23.98 1.50
C LYS A 118 7.53 25.17 2.44
N LYS A 119 6.87 24.97 3.59
CA LYS A 119 6.68 26.03 4.61
C LYS A 119 8.00 26.53 5.20
N ARG A 120 9.01 25.66 5.36
CA ARG A 120 10.32 26.03 5.92
C ARG A 120 11.24 26.71 4.90
N ALA A 121 11.09 26.37 3.64
CA ALA A 121 11.85 26.92 2.53
C ALA A 121 11.37 28.32 2.05
N GLY A 122 10.46 28.96 2.79
CA GLY A 122 9.89 30.26 2.40
C GLY A 122 9.18 30.25 1.04
N GLY A 123 8.68 29.09 0.60
CA GLY A 123 7.99 28.92 -0.68
C GLY A 123 8.87 28.79 -1.93
N ARG A 124 10.19 28.99 -1.85
CA ARG A 124 11.07 29.13 -3.04
C ARG A 124 11.70 27.83 -3.55
N VAL A 125 11.90 26.80 -2.72
CA VAL A 125 12.72 25.62 -3.06
C VAL A 125 11.96 24.53 -3.84
N CYS A 126 10.67 24.72 -4.15
CA CYS A 126 9.76 23.59 -4.36
C CYS A 126 9.38 23.26 -5.82
N ALA A 127 9.66 24.11 -6.81
CA ALA A 127 9.05 24.00 -8.13
C ALA A 127 9.53 22.78 -8.96
N SER A 128 10.83 22.45 -8.94
CA SER A 128 11.39 21.39 -9.80
C SER A 128 11.23 19.97 -9.23
N TYR A 129 10.97 19.83 -7.93
CA TYR A 129 10.93 18.52 -7.25
C TYR A 129 9.49 18.00 -7.03
N MET A 130 8.48 18.87 -6.99
CA MET A 130 7.10 18.47 -6.72
C MET A 130 6.44 17.55 -7.75
N PRO A 131 6.64 17.73 -9.08
CA PRO A 131 5.94 16.90 -10.05
C PRO A 131 6.24 15.41 -9.91
N ARG A 132 7.52 15.06 -9.68
CA ARG A 132 7.94 13.66 -9.47
C ARG A 132 7.37 13.05 -8.20
N VAL A 133 7.34 13.82 -7.10
CA VAL A 133 6.80 13.34 -5.81
C VAL A 133 5.29 13.07 -5.86
N LEU A 134 4.57 13.71 -6.79
CA LEU A 134 3.14 13.52 -6.98
C LEU A 134 2.79 12.39 -7.96
N GLN A 135 3.79 11.77 -8.58
CA GLN A 135 3.61 10.65 -9.50
C GLN A 135 4.41 9.47 -8.95
N GLN A 136 3.79 8.71 -8.05
CA GLN A 136 4.41 7.55 -7.42
C GLN A 136 3.57 6.31 -7.72
N PRO A 137 4.18 5.18 -8.09
CA PRO A 137 3.49 3.92 -8.30
C PRO A 137 2.47 3.58 -7.21
N PHE A 138 2.83 3.76 -5.93
CA PHE A 138 1.92 3.47 -4.82
C PHE A 138 0.66 4.35 -4.76
N PHE A 139 0.48 5.32 -5.66
CA PHE A 139 -0.77 6.08 -5.82
C PHE A 139 -1.76 5.44 -6.78
N SER A 140 -1.29 4.55 -7.67
CA SER A 140 -2.11 3.91 -8.69
C SER A 140 -2.71 2.63 -8.12
N THR A 141 -3.93 2.69 -7.61
CA THR A 141 -4.58 1.54 -6.94
C THR A 141 -5.60 0.81 -7.81
N GLU A 142 -5.72 1.16 -9.10
CA GLU A 142 -6.70 0.58 -10.02
C GLU A 142 -6.55 -0.94 -10.16
N LEU A 143 -5.32 -1.46 -10.18
CA LEU A 143 -5.07 -2.89 -10.22
C LEU A 143 -5.65 -3.59 -9.00
N LEU A 144 -5.41 -3.07 -7.78
CA LEU A 144 -5.97 -3.63 -6.55
C LEU A 144 -7.50 -3.63 -6.57
N TYR A 145 -8.13 -2.57 -7.07
CA TYR A 145 -9.59 -2.54 -7.21
C TYR A 145 -10.11 -3.62 -8.17
N ASN A 146 -9.43 -3.82 -9.29
CA ASN A 146 -9.80 -4.87 -10.25
C ASN A 146 -9.66 -6.28 -9.65
N LEU A 147 -8.56 -6.55 -8.93
CA LEU A 147 -8.33 -7.84 -8.28
C LEU A 147 -9.33 -8.10 -7.14
N ILE A 148 -9.66 -7.08 -6.34
CA ILE A 148 -10.69 -7.16 -5.30
C ILE A 148 -12.05 -7.54 -5.91
N ARG A 149 -12.45 -6.87 -7.00
CA ARG A 149 -13.69 -7.21 -7.71
C ARG A 149 -13.67 -8.61 -8.31
N GLY A 150 -12.51 -9.06 -8.79
CA GLY A 150 -12.33 -10.44 -9.23
C GLY A 150 -12.58 -11.43 -8.09
N CYS A 151 -12.04 -11.16 -6.90
CA CYS A 151 -12.30 -11.99 -5.72
C CYS A 151 -13.79 -12.03 -5.35
N GLU A 152 -14.46 -10.86 -5.33
CA GLU A 152 -15.90 -10.75 -5.08
C GLU A 152 -16.71 -11.63 -6.06
N ALA A 153 -16.38 -11.59 -7.35
CA ALA A 153 -17.05 -12.41 -8.37
C ALA A 153 -16.84 -13.92 -8.16
N ILE A 154 -15.65 -14.35 -7.74
CA ILE A 154 -15.40 -15.77 -7.42
C ILE A 154 -16.21 -16.18 -6.18
N LEU A 155 -16.23 -15.35 -5.14
CA LEU A 155 -17.00 -15.60 -3.91
C LEU A 155 -18.49 -15.72 -4.21
N GLU A 156 -19.06 -14.83 -5.03
CA GLU A 156 -20.47 -14.88 -5.44
C GLU A 156 -20.78 -16.17 -6.19
N ARG A 157 -19.92 -16.60 -7.10
CA ARG A 157 -20.08 -17.85 -7.87
C ARG A 157 -20.04 -19.10 -7.00
N LEU A 158 -19.22 -19.11 -5.96
CA LEU A 158 -19.03 -20.24 -5.05
C LEU A 158 -20.01 -20.24 -3.87
N SER A 159 -20.75 -19.14 -3.67
CA SER A 159 -21.71 -19.04 -2.57
C SER A 159 -22.95 -19.92 -2.85
N PRO A 160 -23.52 -20.60 -1.84
CA PRO A 160 -24.76 -21.34 -2.02
C PRO A 160 -25.91 -20.40 -2.45
N PRO A 161 -26.89 -20.88 -3.23
CA PRO A 161 -28.10 -20.10 -3.51
C PRO A 161 -28.82 -19.73 -2.20
N GLN A 162 -29.31 -18.49 -2.13
CA GLN A 162 -30.06 -17.94 -1.00
C GLN A 162 -31.43 -18.60 -0.84
#